data_AF-A0A356WRP9-F1
#
_entry.id   AF-A0A356WRP9-F1
#
_cell.length_a   1.000
_cell.length_b   1.000
_cell.length_c   1.000
_cell.angle_alpha   90.00
_cell.angle_beta   90.00
_cell.angle_gamma   90.00
#
_symmetry.space_group_name_H-M   'P 1'
#
loop_
_entity.id
_entity.type
_entity.pdbx_description
1 polymer ?
#
loop_
_entity_poly.entity_id
_entity_poly.type
_entity_poly.pdbx_seq_one_letter_code
_entity_poly.pdbx_strand_id
1 'polypeptide(L)' 'MRLKIFLFFAALIWLNSSLVSSQVITLSEIQKMAEANYPAIARYDIIEKTKDFSIANANRGFLPQGTVSA' A
#
# COMPACT_ATOMS: atom_id res chain seq x y z
N MET A 1 20.50 -13.95 -46.58
CA MET A 1 19.40 -13.95 -45.57
C MET A 1 19.91 -14.17 -44.14
N ARG A 2 20.85 -15.10 -43.90
CA ARG A 2 21.39 -15.40 -42.56
C ARG A 2 22.05 -14.21 -41.85
N LEU A 3 22.86 -13.41 -42.55
CA LEU A 3 23.53 -12.24 -41.94
C LEU A 3 22.56 -11.16 -41.45
N LYS A 4 21.47 -10.91 -42.20
CA LYS A 4 20.44 -9.93 -41.81
C LYS A 4 19.69 -10.37 -40.55
N ILE A 5 19.48 -11.68 -40.40
CA ILE A 5 18.87 -12.28 -39.21
C ILE A 5 19.78 -12.10 -37.98
N PHE A 6 21.09 -12.36 -38.13
CA PHE A 6 22.04 -12.11 -37.04
C PHE A 6 22.09 -10.64 -36.61
N LEU A 7 22.09 -9.70 -37.57
CA LEU A 7 22.07 -8.27 -37.26
C LEU A 7 20.77 -7.84 -36.56
N PHE A 8 19.64 -8.42 -36.94
CA PHE A 8 18.36 -8.15 -36.31
C PHE A 8 18.34 -8.61 -34.84
N PHE A 9 18.84 -9.82 -34.55
CA PHE A 9 18.95 -10.29 -33.17
C PHE A 9 19.94 -9.49 -32.34
N ALA A 10 21.07 -9.07 -32.92
CA ALA A 10 22.03 -8.21 -32.24
C ALA A 10 21.43 -6.83 -31.88
N ALA A 11 20.65 -6.23 -32.79
CA ALA A 11 19.94 -4.98 -32.54
C ALA A 11 18.88 -5.12 -31.43
N LEU A 12 18.15 -6.24 -31.40
CA LEU A 12 17.18 -6.55 -30.34
C LEU A 12 17.84 -6.66 -28.96
N ILE A 13 18.98 -7.34 -28.87
CA ILE A 13 19.73 -7.49 -27.61
C ILE A 13 20.25 -6.13 -27.13
N TRP A 14 20.75 -5.31 -28.06
CA TRP A 14 21.26 -3.98 -27.75
C TRP A 14 20.15 -3.04 -27.24
N LEU A 15 18.96 -3.12 -27.83
CA LEU A 15 17.79 -2.31 -27.42
C LEU A 15 17.26 -2.71 -26.03
N ASN A 16 17.37 -3.97 -25.64
CA ASN A 16 16.91 -4.44 -24.32
C ASN A 16 17.92 -4.11 -23.20
N SER A 17 19.21 -4.01 -23.54
CA SER A 17 20.27 -3.77 -22.53
C SER A 17 20.20 -2.37 -21.91
N SER A 18 19.67 -1.38 -22.63
CA SER A 18 19.49 0.00 -22.12
C SER A 18 18.29 0.16 -21.17
N LEU A 19 17.41 -0.85 -21.08
CA LEU A 19 16.21 -0.83 -20.24
C LEU A 19 16.42 -1.47 -18.86
N VAL A 20 17.54 -2.17 -18.67
CA VAL A 20 17.87 -2.79 -17.37
C VAL A 20 18.57 -1.77 -16.48
N SER A 21 17.79 -0.80 -15.98
CA SER A 21 18.20 -0.01 -14.83
C SER A 21 17.96 -0.88 -13.59
N SER A 22 19.04 -1.40 -13.00
CA SER A 22 18.96 -2.08 -11.70
C SER A 22 18.57 -1.04 -10.66
N GLN A 23 17.29 -1.04 -10.27
CA GLN A 23 16.80 -0.16 -9.22
C GLN A 23 17.28 -0.73 -7.88
N VAL A 24 18.24 -0.05 -7.26
CA VAL A 24 18.67 -0.39 -5.90
C VAL A 24 17.59 0.08 -4.95
N ILE A 25 16.67 -0.81 -4.62
CA ILE A 25 15.67 -0.57 -3.58
C ILE A 25 16.37 -0.64 -2.23
N THR A 26 16.23 0.43 -1.45
CA THR A 26 16.74 0.52 -0.08
C THR A 26 15.78 -0.19 0.89
N LEU A 27 16.31 -0.62 2.05
CA LEU A 27 15.49 -1.21 3.10
C LEU A 27 14.37 -0.27 3.58
N SER A 28 14.66 1.04 3.63
CA SER A 28 13.68 2.08 3.97
C SER A 28 12.52 2.16 2.98
N GLU A 29 12.79 2.02 1.68
CA GLU A 29 11.74 2.02 0.66
C GLU A 29 10.87 0.77 0.78
N ILE A 30 11.48 -0.40 1.02
CA ILE A 30 10.75 -1.64 1.29
C ILE A 30 9.84 -1.47 2.51
N GLN A 31 10.36 -0.89 3.59
CA GLN A 31 9.59 -0.67 4.82
C GLN A 31 8.39 0.25 4.57
N LYS A 32 8.58 1.36 3.85
CA LYS A 32 7.50 2.29 3.50
C LYS A 32 6.44 1.64 2.61
N MET A 33 6.87 0.83 1.64
CA MET A 33 5.94 0.09 0.79
C MET A 33 5.16 -0.97 1.57
N ALA A 34 5.80 -1.66 2.51
CA ALA A 34 5.12 -2.59 3.41
C ALA A 34 4.09 -1.85 4.27
N GLU A 35 4.47 -0.72 4.86
CA GLU A 35 3.54 0.08 5.68
C GLU A 35 2.27 0.48 4.91
N ALA A 36 2.44 0.93 3.67
CA ALA A 36 1.32 1.39 2.84
C ALA A 36 0.41 0.27 2.32
N ASN A 37 0.92 -0.96 2.17
CA ASN A 37 0.21 -2.02 1.45
C ASN A 37 -0.09 -3.26 2.31
N TYR A 38 0.45 -3.37 3.52
CA TYR A 38 0.31 -4.59 4.32
C TYR A 38 -1.06 -4.63 5.04
N PRO A 39 -1.94 -5.60 4.75
CA PRO A 39 -3.31 -5.62 5.27
C PRO A 39 -3.40 -5.72 6.80
N ALA A 40 -2.38 -6.26 7.47
CA ALA A 40 -2.39 -6.37 8.92
C ALA A 40 -2.35 -5.01 9.62
N ILE A 41 -1.71 -3.99 9.02
CA ILE A 41 -1.59 -2.65 9.59
C ILE A 41 -2.96 -1.96 9.63
N ALA A 42 -3.73 -2.08 8.54
CA ALA A 42 -5.11 -1.57 8.49
C ALA A 42 -6.03 -2.22 9.53
N ARG A 43 -5.79 -3.48 9.91
CA ARG A 43 -6.58 -4.17 10.94
C ARG A 43 -6.28 -3.64 12.34
N TYR A 44 -5.03 -3.28 12.62
CA TYR A 44 -4.67 -2.67 13.90
C TYR A 44 -5.28 -1.29 14.07
N ASP A 45 -5.36 -0.50 13.00
CA ASP A 45 -6.03 0.81 13.02
C ASP A 45 -7.53 0.70 13.35
N ILE A 46 -8.22 -0.33 12.86
CA ILE A 46 -9.61 -0.61 13.25
C ILE A 46 -9.70 -0.99 14.72
N ILE A 47 -8.80 -1.85 15.23
CA ILE A 47 -8.78 -2.25 16.64
C ILE A 47 -8.50 -1.04 17.54
N GLU A 48 -7.59 -0.16 17.14
CA GLU A 48 -7.26 1.06 17.86
C GLU A 48 -8.45 2.04 17.90
N LYS A 49 -9.08 2.27 16.75
CA LYS A 49 -10.29 3.12 16.64
C LYS A 49 -11.49 2.56 17.39
N THR A 50 -11.56 1.24 17.58
CA THR A 50 -12.66 0.56 18.30
C THR A 50 -12.33 0.27 19.77
N LYS A 51 -11.07 0.42 20.21
CA LYS A 51 -10.61 0.16 21.58
C LYS A 51 -11.45 0.88 22.63
N ASP A 52 -11.77 2.15 22.38
CA ASP A 52 -12.51 3.00 23.32
C ASP A 52 -14.03 3.03 23.01
N PHE A 53 -14.46 2.26 22.00
CA PHE A 53 -15.86 2.16 21.60
C PHE A 53 -16.60 1.12 22.44
N SER A 54 -17.06 1.54 23.63
CA SER A 54 -17.90 0.72 24.50
C SER A 54 -19.39 0.83 24.15
N ILE A 55 -20.19 -0.20 24.49
CA ILE A 55 -21.66 -0.20 24.38
C ILE A 55 -22.29 1.05 25.06
N ALA A 56 -21.67 1.55 26.14
CA ALA A 56 -22.11 2.75 26.85
C ALA A 56 -21.90 4.06 26.04
N ASN A 57 -20.91 4.11 25.14
CA ASN A 57 -20.68 5.21 24.22
C ASN A 57 -21.46 5.06 22.90
N ALA A 58 -21.69 3.83 22.43
CA ALA A 58 -22.47 3.56 21.22
C ALA A 58 -23.90 4.14 21.30
N ASN A 59 -24.54 4.07 22.47
CA ASN A 59 -25.89 4.61 22.69
C ASN A 59 -25.94 6.15 22.83
N ARG A 60 -24.80 6.85 22.93
CA ARG A 60 -24.76 8.31 23.11
C ARG A 60 -24.46 9.08 21.82
N GLY A 61 -23.99 8.41 20.77
CA GLY A 61 -23.58 9.05 19.51
C GLY A 61 -24.72 9.31 18.51
N PHE A 62 -25.89 8.68 18.68
CA PHE A 62 -26.99 8.76 17.70
C PHE A 62 -28.24 9.49 18.20
N LEU A 63 -28.36 9.74 19.50
CA LEU A 63 -29.57 10.32 20.10
C LEU A 63 -29.24 11.65 20.78
N PRO A 64 -30.00 12.73 20.49
CA PRO A 64 -29.86 13.97 21.24
C PRO A 64 -30.18 13.72 22.71
N GLN A 65 -29.19 13.91 23.58
CA GLN A 65 -29.32 13.77 25.03
C GLN A 65 -30.04 15.01 25.59
N GLY A 66 -31.37 15.04 25.45
CA GLY A 66 -32.20 16.04 26.11
C GLY A 66 -32.27 15.74 27.61
N THR A 67 -31.77 16.64 28.44
CA THR A 67 -32.01 16.59 29.89
C THR A 67 -33.24 17.45 30.19
N VAL A 68 -34.26 16.86 30.82
CA VAL A 68 -35.39 17.62 31.38
C VAL A 68 -35.06 17.85 32.85
N SER A 69 -34.79 19.10 33.22
CA SER A 69 -34.67 19.51 34.61
C SER A 69 -36.03 19.99 35.11
N ALA A 70 -36.42 19.56 36.31
CA ALA A 70 -37.68 19.90 36.98
C ALA A 70 -37.59 21.23 37.73
#